data_AF-A0A1J4RSK1-F1
#
_entry.id   AF-A0A1J4RSK1-F1
#
_cell.length_a   1.000
_cell.length_b   1.000
_cell.length_c   1.000
_cell.angle_alpha   90.00
_cell.angle_beta   90.00
_cell.angle_gamma   90.00
#
_symmetry.space_group_name_H-M   'P 1'
#
loop_
_entity.id
_entity.type
_entity.pdbx_description
1 polymer ?
#
loop_
_entity_poly.entity_id
_entity_poly.type
_entity_poly.pdbx_seq_one_letter_code
_entity_poly.pdbx_strand_id
1 'polypeptide(L)'
;MLPFGHSAVGYLISQAAKPKLKAGAVWLIVAAANVFDLDFLVLTALGIPGGRHHYYPGHTPLMGLIYWLVIYFIFRSKFSRRIFILVALALLSHLIIDDFSYWLTLIGLEKNVPSQINWLFPLTQKSALVEPLTNGDILRKYLIETPKLFYLEIMAVISALIAARIKK
;
A
#
# COMPACT_ATOMS: atom_id res chain seq x y z
N MET A 1 2.08 4.77 -3.44
CA MET A 1 0.92 5.65 -3.77
C MET A 1 0.63 6.50 -2.52
N LEU A 2 -0.25 7.50 -2.51
CA LEU A 2 -0.59 8.15 -1.24
C LEU A 2 -1.54 7.24 -0.43
N PRO A 3 -1.61 7.40 0.91
CA PRO A 3 -2.49 6.59 1.77
C PRO A 3 -3.97 6.61 1.34
N PHE A 4 -4.45 7.68 0.71
CA PHE A 4 -5.82 7.76 0.20
C PHE A 4 -6.11 6.75 -0.90
N GLY A 5 -5.16 6.55 -1.82
CA GLY A 5 -5.27 5.53 -2.84
C GLY A 5 -5.28 4.12 -2.24
N HIS A 6 -4.43 3.87 -1.24
CA HIS A 6 -4.36 2.55 -0.59
C HIS A 6 -5.66 2.24 0.15
N SER A 7 -6.20 3.25 0.84
CA SER A 7 -7.51 3.19 1.47
C SER A 7 -8.63 2.90 0.46
N ALA A 8 -8.62 3.55 -0.70
CA ALA A 8 -9.60 3.32 -1.75
C ALA A 8 -9.53 1.89 -2.31
N VAL A 9 -8.32 1.36 -2.53
CA VAL A 9 -8.11 -0.02 -2.99
C VAL A 9 -8.57 -1.03 -1.95
N GLY A 10 -8.19 -0.84 -0.68
CA GLY A 10 -8.67 -1.68 0.43
C GLY A 10 -10.20 -1.66 0.54
N TYR A 11 -10.81 -0.49 0.35
CA TYR A 11 -12.27 -0.37 0.30
C TYR A 11 -12.85 -1.17 -0.89
N LEU A 12 -12.35 -0.99 -2.10
CA LEU A 12 -12.81 -1.73 -3.29
C LEU A 12 -12.69 -3.25 -3.10
N ILE A 13 -11.59 -3.75 -2.53
CA ILE A 13 -11.41 -5.17 -2.19
C ILE A 13 -12.52 -5.64 -1.23
N SER A 14 -12.80 -4.86 -0.18
CA SER A 14 -13.89 -5.18 0.75
C SER A 14 -15.27 -5.20 0.08
N GLN A 15 -15.47 -4.35 -0.93
CA GLN A 15 -16.73 -4.22 -1.66
C GLN A 15 -16.96 -5.32 -2.69
N ALA A 16 -15.89 -5.99 -3.17
CA ALA A 16 -15.96 -7.10 -4.12
C ALA A 16 -16.48 -8.41 -3.47
N ALA A 17 -16.45 -8.51 -2.14
CA ALA A 17 -16.91 -9.70 -1.43
C ALA A 17 -18.45 -9.87 -1.45
N LYS A 18 -18.89 -11.12 -1.66
CA LYS A 18 -20.31 -11.55 -1.57
C LYS A 18 -20.47 -12.75 -0.63
N PRO A 19 -21.31 -12.71 0.42
CA PRO A 19 -22.23 -11.63 0.79
C PRO A 19 -21.48 -10.39 1.33
N LYS A 20 -22.21 -9.28 1.47
CA LYS A 20 -21.67 -8.01 1.98
C LYS A 20 -21.04 -8.19 3.36
N LEU A 21 -19.90 -7.54 3.57
CA LEU A 21 -19.16 -7.61 4.84
C LEU A 21 -19.75 -6.66 5.89
N LYS A 22 -19.60 -7.04 7.17
CA LYS A 22 -19.88 -6.14 8.29
C LYS A 22 -18.86 -5.01 8.33
N ALA A 23 -19.25 -3.84 8.85
CA ALA A 23 -18.40 -2.65 8.92
C ALA A 23 -17.03 -2.91 9.58
N GLY A 24 -16.97 -3.69 10.67
CA GLY A 24 -15.70 -4.02 11.31
C GLY A 24 -14.71 -4.78 10.41
N ALA A 25 -15.20 -5.64 9.51
CA ALA A 25 -14.36 -6.33 8.54
C ALA A 25 -13.89 -5.39 7.42
N VAL A 26 -14.75 -4.45 6.99
CA VAL A 26 -14.36 -3.41 6.03
C VAL A 26 -13.24 -2.55 6.60
N TRP A 27 -13.39 -2.07 7.84
CA TRP A 27 -12.36 -1.29 8.52
C TRP A 27 -11.05 -2.04 8.67
N LEU A 28 -11.09 -3.34 9.02
CA LEU A 28 -9.89 -4.17 9.12
C LEU A 28 -9.16 -4.26 7.77
N ILE A 29 -9.88 -4.47 6.66
CA ILE A 29 -9.29 -4.56 5.31
C ILE A 29 -8.69 -3.21 4.90
N VAL A 30 -9.39 -2.10 5.14
CA VAL A 30 -8.89 -0.74 4.84
C VAL A 30 -7.66 -0.42 5.68
N ALA A 31 -7.67 -0.74 6.98
CA ALA A 31 -6.50 -0.57 7.84
C ALA A 31 -5.31 -1.41 7.38
N ALA A 32 -5.54 -2.68 7.00
CA ALA A 32 -4.50 -3.54 6.45
C ALA A 32 -3.90 -2.98 5.16
N ALA A 33 -4.71 -2.36 4.29
CA ALA A 33 -4.22 -1.71 3.08
C ALA A 33 -3.25 -0.54 3.35
N ASN A 34 -3.22 0.02 4.56
CA ASN A 34 -2.37 1.16 4.93
C ASN A 34 -1.31 0.81 6.00
N VAL A 35 -1.23 -0.44 6.45
CA VAL A 35 -0.39 -0.78 7.62
C VAL A 35 1.10 -0.54 7.36
N PHE A 36 1.52 -0.72 6.11
CA PHE A 36 2.90 -0.48 5.69
C PHE A 36 3.28 0.99 5.86
N ASP A 37 2.41 1.93 5.49
CA ASP A 37 2.66 3.38 5.58
C ASP A 37 2.81 3.91 7.01
N LEU A 38 2.52 3.11 8.04
CA LEU A 38 2.71 3.54 9.42
C LEU A 38 4.18 3.79 9.75
N ASP A 39 5.09 3.12 9.06
CA ASP A 39 6.53 3.32 9.23
C ASP A 39 7.00 4.71 8.77
N PHE A 40 6.27 5.40 7.89
CA PHE A 40 6.50 6.81 7.55
C PHE A 40 6.47 7.68 8.82
N LEU A 41 5.46 7.45 9.67
CA LEU A 41 5.27 8.19 10.92
C LEU A 41 6.33 7.78 11.95
N VAL A 42 6.62 6.49 12.06
CA VAL A 42 7.64 5.96 12.98
C VAL A 42 9.02 6.52 12.66
N LEU A 43 9.43 6.49 11.39
CA LEU A 43 10.71 7.04 10.95
C LEU A 43 10.80 8.54 11.21
N THR A 44 9.72 9.28 10.90
CA THR A 44 9.65 10.72 11.17
C THR A 44 9.81 11.02 12.66
N ALA A 45 9.16 10.25 13.53
CA ALA A 45 9.31 10.39 14.98
C ALA A 45 10.73 10.08 15.50
N LEU A 46 11.49 9.26 14.77
CA LEU A 46 12.88 8.94 15.05
C LEU A 46 13.88 9.92 14.40
N GLY A 47 13.40 11.02 13.81
CA GLY A 47 14.24 12.02 13.13
C GLY A 47 14.75 11.60 11.75
N ILE A 48 14.22 10.50 11.19
CA ILE A 48 14.53 10.03 9.84
C ILE A 48 13.45 10.58 8.89
N PRO A 49 13.80 11.13 7.71
CA PRO A 49 12.79 11.59 6.75
C PRO A 49 11.81 10.47 6.39
N GLY A 50 10.51 10.65 6.67
CA GLY A 50 9.48 9.63 6.44
C GLY A 50 9.41 9.12 5.01
N GLY A 51 9.74 9.97 4.03
CA GLY A 51 9.85 9.58 2.62
C GLY A 51 10.88 8.50 2.30
N ARG A 52 11.72 8.13 3.26
CA ARG A 52 12.67 7.02 3.12
C ARG A 52 12.06 5.66 3.48
N HIS A 53 10.80 5.60 3.91
CA HIS A 53 10.20 4.38 4.43
C HIS A 53 10.27 3.17 3.48
N HIS A 54 10.15 3.36 2.17
CA HIS A 54 10.33 2.29 1.17
C HIS A 54 11.75 1.69 1.08
N TYR A 55 12.75 2.31 1.70
CA TYR A 55 14.11 1.75 1.82
C TYR A 55 14.29 0.88 3.07
N TYR A 56 13.33 0.91 4.00
CA TYR A 56 13.37 0.12 5.21
C TYR A 56 12.64 -1.23 5.02
N PRO A 57 12.91 -2.22 5.88
CA PRO A 57 12.30 -3.54 5.75
C PRO A 57 10.76 -3.56 5.81
N GLY A 58 10.13 -2.48 6.28
CA GLY A 58 8.67 -2.33 6.38
C GLY A 58 7.95 -2.70 5.08
N HIS A 59 8.42 -2.19 3.94
CA HIS A 59 7.81 -2.38 2.62
C HIS A 59 8.38 -3.60 1.89
N THR A 60 8.16 -4.78 2.45
CA THR A 60 8.59 -6.07 1.86
C THR A 60 7.49 -7.14 1.94
N PRO A 61 7.47 -8.12 1.03
CA PRO A 61 6.54 -9.26 1.13
C PRO A 61 6.69 -10.03 2.45
N LEU A 62 7.91 -10.16 2.97
CA LEU A 62 8.15 -10.78 4.27
C LEU A 62 7.45 -10.02 5.39
N MET A 63 7.57 -8.69 5.43
CA MET A 63 6.83 -7.90 6.42
C MET A 63 5.32 -7.95 6.20
N GLY A 64 4.86 -8.03 4.96
CA GLY A 64 3.45 -8.31 4.66
C GLY A 64 2.95 -9.61 5.27
N LEU A 65 3.73 -10.68 5.18
CA LEU A 65 3.41 -11.95 5.83
C LEU A 65 3.39 -11.81 7.36
N ILE A 66 4.36 -11.09 7.95
CA ILE A 66 4.40 -10.84 9.39
C ILE A 66 3.18 -10.05 9.85
N TYR A 67 2.83 -8.94 9.17
CA TYR A 67 1.63 -8.18 9.47
C TYR A 67 0.36 -9.01 9.34
N TRP A 68 0.26 -9.84 8.29
CA TRP A 68 -0.86 -10.74 8.12
C TRP A 68 -0.98 -11.74 9.27
N LEU A 69 0.13 -12.36 9.70
CA LEU A 69 0.15 -13.29 10.84
C LEU A 69 -0.28 -12.59 12.13
N VAL A 70 0.27 -11.39 12.41
CA VAL A 70 -0.11 -10.59 13.59
C VAL A 70 -1.61 -10.29 13.58
N ILE A 71 -2.14 -9.79 12.46
CA ILE A 71 -3.58 -9.51 12.30
C ILE A 71 -4.40 -10.79 12.47
N TYR A 72 -3.96 -11.91 11.88
CA TYR A 72 -4.61 -13.20 12.03
C TYR A 72 -4.69 -13.62 13.50
N PHE A 73 -3.59 -13.62 14.23
CA PHE A 73 -3.59 -14.06 15.62
C PHE A 73 -4.44 -13.17 16.54
N ILE A 74 -4.41 -11.84 16.33
CA ILE A 74 -5.21 -10.89 17.13
C ILE A 74 -6.71 -11.06 16.86
N PHE A 75 -7.11 -11.29 15.61
CA PHE A 75 -8.52 -11.19 15.20
C PHE A 75 -9.17 -12.52 14.78
N ARG A 76 -8.46 -13.65 14.79
CA ARG A 76 -8.98 -14.96 14.29
C ARG A 76 -10.23 -15.47 15.00
N SER A 77 -10.48 -15.05 16.24
CA SER A 77 -11.70 -15.39 16.98
C SER A 77 -12.90 -14.55 16.59
N LYS A 78 -12.70 -13.38 15.97
CA LYS A 78 -13.74 -12.41 15.63
C LYS A 78 -14.17 -12.48 14.17
N PHE A 79 -13.29 -12.87 13.26
CA PHE A 79 -13.57 -12.88 11.82
C PHE A 79 -13.36 -14.26 11.19
N SER A 80 -14.08 -14.52 10.10
CA SER A 80 -13.94 -15.77 9.33
C SER A 80 -12.63 -15.81 8.54
N ARG A 81 -12.18 -17.03 8.18
CA ARG A 81 -11.00 -17.26 7.32
C ARG A 81 -11.01 -16.44 6.04
N ARG A 82 -12.19 -16.22 5.46
CA ARG A 82 -12.36 -15.41 4.25
C ARG A 82 -11.91 -13.96 4.44
N ILE A 83 -12.13 -13.36 5.61
CA ILE A 83 -11.68 -11.99 5.88
C ILE A 83 -10.16 -11.92 5.84
N PHE A 84 -9.45 -12.94 6.34
CA PHE A 84 -7.99 -12.96 6.31
C PHE A 84 -7.42 -13.12 4.90
N ILE A 85 -8.14 -13.78 3.99
CA ILE A 85 -7.78 -13.78 2.56
C ILE A 85 -7.89 -12.36 1.99
N LEU A 86 -8.96 -11.64 2.31
CA LEU A 86 -9.13 -10.25 1.85
C LEU A 86 -8.09 -9.30 2.46
N VAL A 87 -7.70 -9.53 3.73
CA VAL A 87 -6.59 -8.82 4.38
C VAL A 87 -5.26 -9.11 3.67
N ALA A 88 -4.97 -10.38 3.34
CA ALA A 88 -3.78 -10.72 2.56
C ALA A 88 -3.77 -10.04 1.18
N LEU A 89 -4.92 -10.01 0.50
CA LEU A 89 -5.07 -9.30 -0.77
C LEU A 89 -4.88 -7.79 -0.61
N ALA A 90 -5.37 -7.18 0.48
CA ALA A 90 -5.15 -5.76 0.76
C ALA A 90 -3.66 -5.45 0.97
N LEU A 91 -2.96 -6.26 1.78
CA LEU A 91 -1.52 -6.13 2.01
C LEU A 91 -0.73 -6.30 0.71
N LEU A 92 -1.05 -7.33 -0.08
CA LEU A 92 -0.39 -7.55 -1.36
C LEU A 92 -0.67 -6.42 -2.36
N SER A 93 -1.90 -5.92 -2.40
CA SER A 93 -2.27 -4.81 -3.28
C SER A 93 -1.53 -3.53 -2.95
N HIS A 94 -1.23 -3.28 -1.67
CA HIS A 94 -0.39 -2.16 -1.25
C HIS A 94 0.98 -2.23 -1.94
N LEU A 95 1.70 -3.35 -1.74
CA LEU A 95 3.04 -3.56 -2.31
C LEU A 95 3.03 -3.51 -3.85
N ILE A 96 2.04 -4.13 -4.48
CA ILE A 96 1.92 -4.12 -5.95
C ILE A 96 1.75 -2.68 -6.47
N ILE A 97 0.92 -1.88 -5.80
CA ILE A 97 0.62 -0.54 -6.28
C ILE A 97 1.79 0.41 -6.04
N ASP A 98 2.55 0.25 -4.96
CA ASP A 98 3.79 1.01 -4.77
C ASP A 98 4.82 0.76 -5.86
N ASP A 99 4.91 -0.47 -6.36
CA ASP A 99 5.79 -0.81 -7.47
C ASP A 99 5.13 -0.68 -8.86
N PHE A 100 3.91 -0.16 -8.96
CA PHE A 100 3.18 -0.15 -10.23
C PHE A 100 3.94 0.57 -11.35
N SER A 101 4.49 1.76 -11.08
CA SER A 101 5.32 2.50 -12.05
C SER A 101 6.63 1.79 -12.40
N TYR A 102 7.19 1.01 -11.47
CA TYR A 102 8.35 0.16 -11.76
C TYR A 102 7.97 -0.96 -12.75
N TRP A 103 6.84 -1.63 -12.53
CA TRP A 103 6.32 -2.62 -13.48
C TRP A 103 6.05 -2.01 -14.86
N LEU A 104 5.47 -0.80 -14.91
CA LEU A 104 5.29 -0.06 -16.17
C LEU A 104 6.63 0.28 -16.83
N THR A 105 7.67 0.57 -16.05
CA THR A 105 9.03 0.80 -16.57
C THR A 105 9.60 -0.46 -17.21
N LEU A 106 9.42 -1.64 -16.61
CA LEU A 106 9.90 -2.91 -17.17
C LEU A 106 9.28 -3.24 -18.54
N ILE A 107 8.04 -2.79 -18.80
CA ILE A 107 7.35 -2.99 -20.08
C ILE A 107 7.45 -1.77 -21.01
N GLY A 108 8.29 -0.78 -20.69
CA GLY A 108 8.55 0.39 -21.54
C GLY A 108 7.45 1.44 -21.57
N LEU A 109 6.47 1.36 -20.66
CA LEU A 109 5.39 2.36 -20.54
C LEU A 109 5.79 3.54 -19.64
N GLU A 110 6.79 3.42 -18.78
CA GLU A 110 7.32 4.52 -17.96
C GLU A 110 8.86 4.52 -18.01
N LYS A 111 9.50 5.62 -17.61
CA LYS A 111 10.96 5.76 -17.77
C LYS A 111 11.64 5.87 -16.40
N ASN A 112 12.63 5.01 -16.19
CA ASN A 112 13.61 5.10 -15.10
C ASN A 112 13.02 5.16 -13.68
N VAL A 113 11.84 4.60 -13.43
CA VAL A 113 11.28 4.52 -12.08
C VAL A 113 11.92 3.31 -11.38
N PRO A 114 12.71 3.50 -10.32
CA PRO A 114 13.26 2.38 -9.56
C PRO A 114 12.13 1.66 -8.82
N SER A 115 12.33 0.37 -8.54
CA SER A 115 11.45 -0.35 -7.62
C SER A 115 11.47 0.34 -6.25
N GLN A 116 10.33 0.38 -5.59
CA GLN A 116 10.09 0.82 -4.21
C GLN A 116 10.08 -0.39 -3.25
N ILE A 117 9.55 -1.55 -3.67
CA ILE A 117 9.48 -2.77 -2.86
C ILE A 117 10.70 -3.67 -3.04
N ASN A 118 11.28 -4.16 -1.94
CA ASN A 118 12.31 -5.21 -2.03
C ASN A 118 11.66 -6.61 -2.01
N TRP A 119 11.24 -7.08 -3.19
CA TRP A 119 10.47 -8.32 -3.34
C TRP A 119 11.19 -9.59 -2.84
N LEU A 120 12.53 -9.60 -2.88
CA LEU A 120 13.35 -10.77 -2.52
C LEU A 120 14.00 -10.64 -1.13
N PHE A 121 13.64 -9.64 -0.33
CA PHE A 121 14.09 -9.56 1.06
C PHE A 121 13.76 -10.86 1.83
N PRO A 122 14.68 -11.44 2.61
CA PRO A 122 15.99 -10.91 3.05
C PRO A 122 17.18 -11.33 2.18
N LEU A 123 16.96 -11.97 1.03
CA LEU A 123 18.04 -12.41 0.14
C LEU A 123 18.75 -11.24 -0.56
N THR A 124 18.07 -10.10 -0.67
CA THR A 124 18.57 -8.86 -1.25
C THR A 124 18.41 -7.69 -0.27
N GLN A 125 19.25 -6.67 -0.42
CA GLN A 125 19.13 -5.41 0.32
C GLN A 125 18.99 -4.24 -0.64
N LYS A 126 18.14 -3.26 -0.29
CA LYS A 126 18.11 -1.96 -0.97
C LYS A 126 19.01 -1.01 -0.23
N SER A 127 19.96 -0.42 -0.94
CA SER A 127 20.74 0.69 -0.42
C SER A 127 19.81 1.92 -0.31
N ALA A 128 19.80 2.56 0.85
CA ALA A 128 19.13 3.85 0.99
C ALA A 128 19.79 4.89 0.06
N LEU A 129 19.00 5.77 -0.55
CA LEU A 129 19.55 6.91 -1.27
C LEU A 129 20.40 7.77 -0.30
N VAL A 130 21.59 8.15 -0.77
CA VAL A 130 22.57 8.92 0.00
C VAL A 130 22.00 10.30 0.38
N GLU A 131 21.18 10.90 -0.48
CA GLU A 131 20.63 12.23 -0.25
C GLU A 131 19.25 12.21 0.43
N PRO A 132 18.98 13.11 1.39
CA PRO A 132 17.66 13.25 1.98
C PRO A 132 16.70 13.85 0.94
N LEU A 133 15.67 13.10 0.56
CA LEU A 133 14.56 13.66 -0.20
C LEU A 133 13.70 14.48 0.77
N THR A 134 13.51 15.76 0.47
CA THR A 134 12.56 16.59 1.22
C THR A 134 11.13 16.20 0.87
N ASN A 135 10.15 16.59 1.70
CA ASN A 135 8.73 16.39 1.38
C ASN A 135 8.34 17.09 0.05
N GLY A 136 8.98 18.22 -0.27
CA GLY A 136 8.78 18.90 -1.54
C GLY A 136 9.27 18.09 -2.74
N ASP A 137 10.43 17.44 -2.60
CA ASP A 137 10.98 16.56 -3.67
C ASP A 137 10.10 15.35 -3.91
N ILE A 138 9.56 14.76 -2.84
CA ILE A 138 8.64 13.62 -2.93
C ILE A 138 7.34 14.03 -3.62
N LEU A 139 6.78 15.19 -3.25
CA LEU A 139 5.56 15.71 -3.87
C LEU A 139 5.77 16.04 -5.34
N ARG A 140 6.89 16.67 -5.69
CA ARG A 140 7.26 16.94 -7.08
C ARG A 140 7.41 15.64 -7.88
N LYS A 141 8.12 14.66 -7.32
CA LYS A 141 8.23 13.33 -7.94
C LYS A 141 6.87 12.72 -8.20
N TYR A 142 5.99 12.74 -7.20
CA TYR A 142 4.66 12.15 -7.28
C TYR A 142 3.75 12.83 -8.31
N LEU A 143 3.73 14.17 -8.34
CA LEU A 143 2.81 14.93 -9.20
C LEU A 143 3.33 15.12 -10.63
N ILE A 144 4.65 15.20 -10.82
CA ILE A 144 5.25 15.62 -12.08
C ILE A 144 6.05 14.49 -12.73
N GLU A 145 6.85 13.74 -11.95
CA GLU A 145 7.76 12.74 -12.50
C GLU A 145 7.11 11.36 -12.67
N THR A 146 6.14 11.01 -11.82
CA THR A 146 5.37 9.74 -11.89
C THR A 146 3.86 9.96 -11.98
N PRO A 147 3.36 10.74 -12.97
CA PRO A 147 1.94 11.14 -13.04
C PRO A 147 0.97 9.97 -13.25
N LYS A 148 1.45 8.82 -13.72
CA LYS A 148 0.62 7.62 -13.94
C LYS A 148 0.13 7.00 -12.63
N LEU A 149 0.99 6.97 -11.62
CA LEU A 149 0.61 6.56 -10.26
C LEU A 149 -0.45 7.51 -9.70
N PHE A 150 -0.29 8.81 -9.92
CA PHE A 150 -1.27 9.81 -9.50
C PHE A 150 -2.63 9.64 -10.19
N TYR A 151 -2.66 9.40 -11.50
CA TYR A 151 -3.91 9.10 -12.21
C TYR A 151 -4.55 7.80 -11.72
N LEU A 152 -3.76 6.76 -11.47
CA LEU A 152 -4.26 5.50 -10.92
C LEU A 152 -4.92 5.73 -9.55
N GLU A 153 -4.30 6.54 -8.69
CA GLU A 153 -4.86 6.91 -7.39
C GLU A 153 -6.21 7.61 -7.53
N ILE A 154 -6.30 8.64 -8.38
CA ILE A 154 -7.56 9.35 -8.63
C ILE A 154 -8.65 8.38 -9.11
N MET A 155 -8.31 7.50 -10.06
CA MET A 155 -9.25 6.52 -10.59
C MET A 155 -9.71 5.52 -9.52
N ALA A 156 -8.81 5.07 -8.65
CA ALA A 156 -9.15 4.19 -7.53
C ALA A 156 -10.09 4.89 -6.54
N VAL A 157 -9.80 6.14 -6.18
CA VAL A 157 -10.65 6.95 -5.29
C VAL A 157 -12.03 7.17 -5.89
N ILE A 158 -12.13 7.60 -7.15
CA ILE A 158 -13.41 7.80 -7.84
C ILE A 158 -14.20 6.49 -7.88
N SER A 159 -13.55 5.38 -8.23
CA SER A 159 -14.20 4.06 -8.27
C SER A 159 -14.72 3.65 -6.89
N ALA A 160 -13.95 3.91 -5.83
CA ALA A 160 -14.38 3.66 -4.46
C ALA A 160 -15.60 4.51 -4.07
N LEU A 161 -15.63 5.79 -4.44
CA LEU A 161 -16.77 6.68 -4.20
C LEU A 161 -18.03 6.22 -4.95
N ILE A 162 -17.89 5.79 -6.21
CA ILE A 162 -18.99 5.23 -7.00
C ILE A 162 -19.52 3.95 -6.33
N ALA A 163 -18.62 3.04 -5.94
CA ALA A 163 -18.99 1.81 -5.24
C ALA A 163 -19.69 2.06 -3.90
N ALA A 164 -19.33 3.15 -3.20
CA ALA A 164 -19.99 3.57 -1.97
C ALA A 164 -21.41 4.13 -2.21
N ARG A 165 -21.63 4.83 -3.33
CA ARG A 165 -22.92 5.43 -3.69
C ARG A 165 -23.94 4.42 -4.21
N ILE A 166 -23.53 3.48 -5.06
CA ILE A 166 -24.41 2.41 -5.59
C ILE A 166 -24.95 1.51 -4.47
N LYS A 167 -24.35 1.56 -3.27
CA LYS A 167 -24.69 0.70 -2.13
C LYS A 167 -25.57 1.37 -1.07
N LYS A 168 -25.96 2.64 -1.24
CA LYS A 168 -27.12 3.23 -0.54
C LYS A 168 -28.40 2.84 -1.25
#